data_AF-A0A926ZTQ2-F1
#
_entry.id   AF-A0A926ZTQ2-F1
#
_cell.length_a   1.000
_cell.length_b   1.000
_cell.length_c   1.000
_cell.angle_alpha   90.00
_cell.angle_beta   90.00
_cell.angle_gamma   90.00
#
_symmetry.space_group_name_H-M   'P 1'
#
loop_
_entity.id
_entity.type
_entity.pdbx_description
1 polymer ?
#
loop_
_entity_poly.entity_id
_entity_poly.type
_entity_poly.pdbx_seq_one_letter_code
_entity_poly.pdbx_strand_id
1 'polypeptide(L)'
;MNQVYRKEQAGRKRWRARLGGLGLGLALYGWGWGGQPAIAAERIIISYGSIERSIRVSQLEEFAATGQLDSQLAAYVRLFDLEPRQLVQLQLALNTSADLDVVAITQFLYTPQGKFLLKQVSRVIQTPSRQAGFLATRGALILAAADPDGGLTLLNVLRHFPTEGIRIDVARGLAIVNLLNRTLGESSAAIQAIQLQSAAAAAQIPVEGQAAIAQTLVQLETEQLYTARVFDLNVPGLQEPADLYLPEPIPGTGASPFNRPVVVISHGLGSGRNTFAYLAENLAAFGIAVVTVEHAGSNAQQLSALLEGQTNFVTPTEEFIDRPRQVSLTLDALQLAARINPTFRNRVDLNRVGIIGQSFGGYTALALAGATIDFANLGSQCSPTTLNLNLSLLLQCQATLLVDPGQSLIDPRIRAAFVMNPVGSALFGQNGYAQINVPVMMVAGAGDTVAPAFSEQIQPFGWMTAPERYLALIGNGSHFSVIGDEPGSDQPIPVPPEIIGPRPDIAQSYMEILSLVFFKVHLEEQAQYRALLQPAFIENFISAEPLPLSLIEVQPLPTAELPATPAATIR
;
A
#
# COMPACT_ATOMS: atom_id res chain seq x y z
N MET A 1 10.72 -61.83 41.08
CA MET A 1 12.08 -61.82 40.51
C MET A 1 12.34 -63.20 39.88
N ASN A 2 12.80 -63.27 38.62
CA ASN A 2 13.26 -64.47 37.88
C ASN A 2 12.36 -65.32 36.93
N GLN A 3 11.09 -65.00 36.66
CA GLN A 3 10.39 -65.68 35.52
C GLN A 3 9.60 -64.80 34.55
N VAL A 4 9.35 -63.52 34.86
CA VAL A 4 8.66 -62.60 33.92
C VAL A 4 9.64 -61.83 33.01
N TYR A 5 10.93 -61.76 33.34
CA TYR A 5 11.95 -61.07 32.54
C TYR A 5 12.55 -61.87 31.38
N ARG A 6 12.21 -63.17 31.22
CA ARG A 6 12.78 -64.02 30.16
C ARG A 6 11.94 -64.10 28.87
N LYS A 7 10.71 -63.58 28.84
CA LYS A 7 9.85 -63.63 27.64
C LYS A 7 9.95 -62.39 26.73
N GLU A 8 10.44 -61.24 27.22
CA GLU A 8 10.63 -60.04 26.37
C GLU A 8 11.93 -60.05 25.54
N GLN A 9 12.93 -60.85 25.91
CA GLN A 9 14.20 -60.90 25.16
C GLN A 9 14.20 -61.89 23.97
N ALA A 10 13.23 -62.81 23.90
CA ALA A 10 13.11 -63.75 22.76
C ALA A 10 12.34 -63.15 21.56
N GLY A 11 11.49 -62.13 21.78
CA GLY A 11 10.78 -61.41 20.73
C GLY A 11 11.63 -60.37 19.99
N ARG A 12 12.61 -59.75 20.68
CA ARG A 12 13.49 -58.72 20.09
C ARG A 12 14.62 -59.27 19.21
N LYS A 13 14.92 -60.58 19.27
CA LYS A 13 15.95 -61.21 18.40
C LYS A 13 15.44 -61.69 17.04
N ARG A 14 14.13 -61.86 16.84
CA ARG A 14 13.56 -62.24 15.51
C ARG A 14 13.25 -61.05 14.59
N TRP A 15 13.15 -59.83 15.13
CA TRP A 15 12.99 -58.61 14.31
C TRP A 15 14.30 -58.06 13.76
N ARG A 16 15.44 -58.31 14.41
CA ARG A 16 16.76 -57.90 13.91
C ARG A 16 17.33 -58.79 12.80
N ALA A 17 16.75 -59.98 12.58
CA ALA A 17 17.17 -60.88 11.48
C ALA A 17 16.34 -60.72 10.19
N ARG A 18 15.26 -59.92 10.20
CA ARG A 18 14.47 -59.59 8.99
C ARG A 18 14.72 -58.19 8.42
N LEU A 19 15.42 -57.32 9.16
CA LEU A 19 15.89 -56.02 8.66
C LEU A 19 17.28 -56.09 8.00
N GLY A 20 18.04 -57.18 8.22
CA GLY A 20 19.33 -57.42 7.54
C GLY A 20 19.23 -57.92 6.10
N GLY A 21 18.03 -58.30 5.63
CA GLY A 21 17.80 -58.81 4.27
C GLY A 21 17.16 -57.81 3.31
N LEU A 22 16.59 -56.70 3.80
CA LEU A 22 16.05 -55.60 2.96
C LEU A 22 17.02 -54.41 2.83
N GLY A 23 18.05 -54.35 3.68
CA GLY A 23 19.09 -53.31 3.62
C GLY A 23 20.21 -53.55 2.59
N LEU A 24 20.31 -54.75 2.01
CA LEU A 24 21.31 -55.07 0.98
C LEU A 24 20.75 -55.04 -0.45
N GLY A 25 19.43 -54.90 -0.62
CA GLY A 25 18.79 -54.67 -1.92
C GLY A 25 18.72 -53.19 -2.33
N LEU A 26 18.78 -52.26 -1.37
CA LEU A 26 18.79 -50.81 -1.64
C LEU A 26 20.19 -50.19 -1.63
N ALA A 27 21.21 -50.88 -1.09
CA ALA A 27 22.60 -50.42 -1.11
C ALA A 27 23.32 -50.69 -2.45
N LEU A 28 22.73 -51.47 -3.36
CA LEU A 28 23.25 -51.72 -4.71
C LEU A 28 22.53 -50.91 -5.81
N TYR A 29 21.53 -50.10 -5.45
CA TYR A 29 20.90 -49.12 -6.37
C TYR A 29 21.43 -47.69 -6.17
N GLY A 30 22.31 -47.46 -5.19
CA GLY A 30 22.84 -46.13 -4.86
C GLY A 30 24.08 -45.71 -5.66
N TRP A 31 24.71 -46.60 -6.43
CA TRP A 31 25.99 -46.35 -7.12
C TRP A 31 25.86 -46.42 -8.66
N GLY A 32 24.69 -46.07 -9.20
CA GLY A 32 24.45 -46.08 -10.65
C GLY A 32 23.54 -44.99 -11.17
N TRP A 33 22.90 -44.20 -10.30
CA TRP A 33 22.20 -42.99 -10.70
C TRP A 33 23.09 -41.84 -10.27
N GLY A 34 24.14 -41.58 -11.05
CA GLY A 34 24.65 -40.22 -11.13
C GLY A 34 23.42 -39.35 -11.33
N GLY A 35 23.19 -38.42 -10.40
CA GLY A 35 22.04 -37.52 -10.47
C GLY A 35 21.96 -37.04 -11.91
N GLN A 36 20.84 -37.32 -12.58
CA GLN A 36 20.58 -36.70 -13.87
C GLN A 36 20.88 -35.22 -13.65
N PRO A 37 21.76 -34.59 -14.46
CA PRO A 37 22.05 -33.18 -14.29
C PRO A 37 20.70 -32.48 -14.20
N ALA A 38 20.50 -31.70 -13.13
CA ALA A 38 19.26 -30.95 -12.97
C ALA A 38 19.03 -30.21 -14.29
N ILE A 39 17.89 -30.46 -14.93
CA ILE A 39 17.58 -29.87 -16.24
C ILE A 39 17.39 -28.37 -16.00
N ALA A 40 18.47 -27.62 -16.25
CA ALA A 40 18.51 -26.17 -16.22
C ALA A 40 18.07 -25.63 -17.58
N ALA A 41 17.55 -24.40 -17.61
CA ALA A 41 17.36 -23.74 -18.89
C ALA A 41 18.74 -23.40 -19.49
N GLU A 42 19.09 -24.08 -20.58
CA GLU A 42 20.31 -23.78 -21.33
C GLU A 42 20.10 -22.63 -22.32
N ARG A 43 18.84 -22.35 -22.67
CA ARG A 43 18.47 -21.45 -23.76
C ARG A 43 17.16 -20.70 -23.52
N ILE A 44 17.15 -19.41 -23.85
CA ILE A 44 15.99 -18.54 -23.89
C ILE A 44 15.50 -18.47 -25.33
N ILE A 45 14.29 -18.96 -25.59
CA ILE A 45 13.62 -18.95 -26.88
C ILE A 45 12.77 -17.68 -26.97
N ILE A 46 13.28 -16.69 -27.68
CA ILE A 46 12.59 -15.47 -28.02
C ILE A 46 11.64 -15.75 -29.19
N SER A 47 10.36 -15.45 -29.02
CA SER A 47 9.34 -15.69 -30.03
C SER A 47 8.59 -14.43 -30.42
N TYR A 48 8.52 -14.16 -31.72
CA TYR A 48 7.79 -13.03 -32.30
C TYR A 48 7.00 -13.49 -33.53
N GLY A 49 5.68 -13.55 -33.40
CA GLY A 49 4.81 -14.12 -34.43
C GLY A 49 5.16 -15.59 -34.72
N SER A 50 5.59 -15.88 -35.95
CA SER A 50 6.00 -17.23 -36.38
C SER A 50 7.52 -17.46 -36.30
N ILE A 51 8.30 -16.45 -35.89
CA ILE A 51 9.76 -16.51 -35.85
C ILE A 51 10.21 -16.83 -34.42
N GLU A 52 11.09 -17.81 -34.30
CA GLU A 52 11.75 -18.16 -33.04
C GLU A 52 13.26 -18.04 -33.15
N ARG A 53 13.89 -17.57 -32.08
CA ARG A 53 15.32 -17.35 -31.96
C ARG A 53 15.77 -17.75 -30.56
N SER A 54 16.95 -18.35 -30.43
CA SER A 54 17.47 -18.80 -29.15
C SER A 54 18.70 -18.01 -28.73
N ILE A 55 18.75 -17.60 -27.47
CA ILE A 55 19.93 -17.07 -26.77
C ILE A 55 20.35 -18.12 -25.75
N ARG A 56 21.63 -18.48 -25.66
CA ARG A 56 22.10 -19.38 -24.61
C ARG A 56 22.22 -18.62 -23.29
N VAL A 57 21.84 -19.25 -22.17
CA VAL A 57 21.96 -18.62 -20.85
C VAL A 57 23.43 -18.30 -20.52
N SER A 58 24.37 -19.15 -20.94
CA SER A 58 25.81 -18.91 -20.78
C SER A 58 26.30 -17.60 -21.42
N GLN A 59 25.66 -17.14 -22.48
CA GLN A 59 26.00 -15.88 -23.15
C GLN A 59 25.56 -14.66 -22.33
N LEU A 60 24.43 -14.78 -21.63
CA LEU A 60 23.97 -13.77 -20.69
C LEU A 60 24.82 -13.75 -19.42
N GLU A 61 25.27 -14.90 -18.95
CA GLU A 61 26.22 -15.01 -17.83
C GLU A 61 27.56 -14.35 -18.17
N GLU A 62 28.12 -14.60 -19.35
CA GLU A 62 29.35 -13.97 -19.82
C GLU A 62 29.20 -12.44 -19.95
N PHE A 63 28.08 -11.98 -20.54
CA PHE A 63 27.77 -10.55 -20.60
C PHE A 63 27.61 -9.94 -19.21
N ALA A 64 26.93 -10.61 -18.29
CA ALA A 64 26.76 -10.13 -16.92
C ALA A 64 28.11 -9.99 -16.21
N ALA A 65 28.99 -10.99 -16.34
CA ALA A 65 30.30 -11.00 -15.71
C ALA A 65 31.30 -10.00 -16.32
N THR A 66 31.29 -9.82 -17.63
CA THR A 66 32.37 -9.11 -18.37
C THR A 66 31.93 -7.81 -19.03
N GLY A 67 30.62 -7.61 -19.24
CA GLY A 67 30.06 -6.54 -20.06
C GLY A 67 30.26 -6.73 -21.56
N GLN A 68 30.90 -7.82 -22.00
CA GLN A 68 31.17 -8.07 -23.42
C GLN A 68 29.98 -8.73 -24.11
N LEU A 69 29.64 -8.21 -25.29
CA LEU A 69 28.61 -8.79 -26.15
C LEU A 69 29.24 -9.76 -27.13
N ASP A 70 28.76 -11.01 -27.14
CA ASP A 70 29.10 -11.93 -28.23
C ASP A 70 28.41 -11.51 -29.55
N SER A 71 28.77 -12.19 -30.65
CA SER A 71 28.27 -11.88 -31.99
C SER A 71 26.76 -12.07 -32.17
N GLN A 72 26.14 -13.01 -31.46
CA GLN A 72 24.69 -13.23 -31.46
C GLN A 72 23.98 -12.19 -30.60
N LEU A 73 24.46 -11.93 -29.39
CA LEU A 73 23.88 -10.95 -28.47
C LEU A 73 23.95 -9.55 -29.08
N ALA A 74 25.08 -9.20 -29.69
CA ALA A 74 25.25 -7.96 -30.46
C ALA A 74 24.28 -7.84 -31.65
N ALA A 75 23.89 -8.96 -32.27
CA ALA A 75 22.87 -8.95 -33.32
C ALA A 75 21.48 -8.59 -32.78
N TYR A 76 21.12 -9.06 -31.59
CA TYR A 76 19.86 -8.69 -30.94
C TYR A 76 19.87 -7.24 -30.43
N VAL A 77 21.00 -6.77 -29.88
CA VAL A 77 21.17 -5.35 -29.48
C VAL A 77 20.90 -4.41 -30.66
N ARG A 78 21.42 -4.74 -31.85
CA ARG A 78 21.13 -3.99 -33.08
C ARG A 78 19.69 -4.16 -33.56
N LEU A 79 19.11 -5.34 -33.42
CA LEU A 79 17.74 -5.61 -33.85
C LEU A 79 16.69 -4.85 -33.02
N PHE A 80 16.93 -4.71 -31.72
CA PHE A 80 16.04 -4.03 -30.78
C PHE A 80 16.44 -2.58 -30.47
N ASP A 81 17.47 -2.06 -31.17
CA ASP A 81 17.98 -0.70 -31.03
C ASP A 81 18.28 -0.30 -29.57
N LEU A 82 18.98 -1.19 -28.84
CA LEU A 82 19.28 -0.97 -27.43
C LEU A 82 20.42 0.02 -27.23
N GLU A 83 20.20 1.06 -26.44
CA GLU A 83 21.19 2.09 -26.09
C GLU A 83 22.23 1.58 -25.08
N PRO A 84 23.46 2.14 -25.06
CA PRO A 84 24.50 1.75 -24.10
C PRO A 84 24.05 1.82 -22.62
N ARG A 85 23.23 2.81 -22.26
CA ARG A 85 22.67 2.93 -20.91
C ARG A 85 21.77 1.74 -20.55
N GLN A 86 20.97 1.26 -21.50
CA GLN A 86 20.11 0.10 -21.31
C GLN A 86 20.92 -1.18 -21.14
N LEU A 87 22.07 -1.30 -21.82
CA LEU A 87 22.98 -2.43 -21.64
C LEU A 87 23.60 -2.44 -20.24
N VAL A 88 24.01 -1.28 -19.72
CA VAL A 88 24.51 -1.16 -18.34
C VAL A 88 23.42 -1.52 -17.33
N GLN A 89 22.18 -1.04 -17.54
CA GLN A 89 21.04 -1.40 -16.68
C GLN A 89 20.71 -2.89 -16.74
N LEU A 90 20.75 -3.50 -17.92
CA LEU A 90 20.53 -4.93 -18.09
C LEU A 90 21.62 -5.73 -17.37
N GLN A 91 22.90 -5.34 -17.52
CA GLN A 91 24.00 -5.98 -16.82
C GLN A 91 23.84 -5.88 -15.30
N LEU A 92 23.46 -4.70 -14.80
CA LEU A 92 23.17 -4.48 -13.39
C LEU A 92 22.03 -5.37 -12.92
N ALA A 93 20.91 -5.40 -13.66
CA ALA A 93 19.73 -6.21 -13.31
C ALA A 93 20.02 -7.72 -13.31
N LEU A 94 20.89 -8.20 -14.21
CA LEU A 94 21.30 -9.61 -14.25
C LEU A 94 22.13 -10.01 -13.03
N ASN A 95 22.94 -9.10 -12.49
CA ASN A 95 23.84 -9.33 -11.34
C ASN A 95 23.26 -8.93 -9.99
N THR A 96 22.16 -8.16 -9.96
CA THR A 96 21.56 -7.71 -8.71
C THR A 96 20.87 -8.89 -8.02
N SER A 97 21.32 -9.20 -6.80
CA SER A 97 20.66 -10.20 -5.94
C SER A 97 19.66 -9.51 -5.03
N ALA A 98 18.48 -10.12 -4.87
CA ALA A 98 17.57 -9.75 -3.81
C ALA A 98 17.91 -10.57 -2.55
N ASP A 99 18.24 -9.89 -1.45
CA ASP A 99 18.50 -10.52 -0.16
C ASP A 99 17.17 -10.81 0.54
N LEU A 100 16.60 -11.98 0.25
CA LEU A 100 15.31 -12.43 0.73
C LEU A 100 15.41 -13.87 1.20
N ASP A 101 14.85 -14.15 2.37
CA ASP A 101 14.85 -15.49 2.94
C ASP A 101 14.03 -16.48 2.08
N VAL A 102 14.53 -17.71 1.99
CA VAL A 102 13.93 -18.78 1.17
C VAL A 102 12.52 -19.12 1.64
N VAL A 103 12.31 -19.16 2.97
CA VAL A 103 11.00 -19.40 3.58
C VAL A 103 10.08 -18.24 3.23
N ALA A 104 10.52 -17.00 3.42
CA ALA A 104 9.73 -15.81 3.07
C ALA A 104 9.24 -15.82 1.61
N ILE A 105 10.14 -16.06 0.65
CA ILE A 105 9.80 -16.16 -0.78
C ILE A 105 8.81 -17.31 -1.01
N THR A 106 9.11 -18.47 -0.43
CA THR A 106 8.25 -19.65 -0.57
C THR A 106 6.83 -19.32 -0.08
N GLN A 107 6.69 -18.84 1.15
CA GLN A 107 5.39 -18.54 1.75
C GLN A 107 4.62 -17.52 0.89
N PHE A 108 5.26 -16.42 0.49
CA PHE A 108 4.65 -15.42 -0.37
C PHE A 108 4.12 -16.03 -1.69
N LEU A 109 4.92 -16.84 -2.39
CA LEU A 109 4.53 -17.44 -3.68
C LEU A 109 3.34 -18.41 -3.58
N TYR A 110 3.02 -18.91 -2.37
CA TYR A 110 1.85 -19.76 -2.10
C TYR A 110 0.58 -18.99 -1.73
N THR A 111 0.69 -17.73 -1.33
CA THR A 111 -0.46 -16.84 -1.07
C THR A 111 -1.31 -16.59 -2.33
N PRO A 112 -2.58 -16.14 -2.21
CA PRO A 112 -3.37 -15.68 -3.35
C PRO A 112 -2.68 -14.61 -4.21
N GLN A 113 -1.97 -13.68 -3.59
CA GLN A 113 -1.24 -12.56 -4.20
C GLN A 113 -0.05 -13.08 -5.00
N GLY A 114 0.78 -13.95 -4.40
CA GLY A 114 1.88 -14.60 -5.09
C GLY A 114 1.40 -15.45 -6.27
N LYS A 115 0.27 -16.15 -6.14
CA LYS A 115 -0.37 -16.88 -7.25
C LYS A 115 -0.83 -15.93 -8.36
N PHE A 116 -1.43 -14.79 -8.02
CA PHE A 116 -1.83 -13.80 -9.02
C PHE A 116 -0.61 -13.25 -9.77
N LEU A 117 0.43 -12.83 -9.05
CA LEU A 117 1.67 -12.31 -9.65
C LEU A 117 2.34 -13.34 -10.57
N LEU A 118 2.51 -14.58 -10.11
CA LEU A 118 3.06 -15.67 -10.90
C LEU A 118 2.24 -15.93 -12.17
N LYS A 119 0.90 -15.86 -12.09
CA LYS A 119 0.05 -16.00 -13.27
C LYS A 119 0.33 -14.88 -14.28
N GLN A 120 0.46 -13.62 -13.84
CA GLN A 120 0.78 -12.50 -14.73
C GLN A 120 2.14 -12.69 -15.40
N VAL A 121 3.19 -13.01 -14.64
CA VAL A 121 4.54 -13.24 -15.17
C VAL A 121 4.57 -14.43 -16.14
N SER A 122 3.86 -15.52 -15.82
CA SER A 122 3.78 -16.72 -16.66
C SER A 122 3.08 -16.54 -18.01
N ARG A 123 2.46 -15.36 -18.25
CA ARG A 123 1.92 -15.02 -19.58
C ARG A 123 3.03 -14.66 -20.56
N VAL A 124 4.12 -14.06 -20.06
CA VAL A 124 5.30 -13.69 -20.84
C VAL A 124 6.31 -14.84 -20.86
N ILE A 125 6.52 -15.47 -19.70
CA ILE A 125 7.44 -16.58 -19.50
C ILE A 125 6.69 -17.92 -19.64
N GLN A 126 7.00 -18.65 -20.71
CA GLN A 126 6.39 -19.94 -21.05
C GLN A 126 7.42 -21.06 -21.05
N THR A 127 6.96 -22.30 -20.92
CA THR A 127 7.79 -23.47 -21.21
C THR A 127 8.01 -23.60 -22.74
N PRO A 128 8.98 -24.43 -23.20
CA PRO A 128 9.17 -24.69 -24.63
C PRO A 128 7.91 -25.28 -25.30
N SER A 129 7.10 -26.02 -24.54
CA SER A 129 5.80 -26.57 -24.96
C SER A 129 4.66 -25.53 -24.99
N ARG A 130 4.96 -24.23 -24.82
CA ARG A 130 3.99 -23.11 -24.82
C ARG A 130 2.94 -23.20 -23.71
N GLN A 131 3.26 -23.91 -22.62
CA GLN A 131 2.41 -23.93 -21.43
C GLN A 131 2.76 -22.74 -20.53
N ALA A 132 1.75 -22.23 -19.80
CA ALA A 132 1.97 -21.18 -18.83
C ALA A 132 3.01 -21.65 -17.80
N GLY A 133 4.12 -20.92 -17.67
CA GLY A 133 5.26 -21.29 -16.85
C GLY A 133 5.00 -21.29 -15.34
N PHE A 134 3.76 -21.18 -14.86
CA PHE A 134 3.43 -20.93 -13.46
C PHE A 134 4.20 -21.80 -12.45
N LEU A 135 4.13 -23.14 -12.59
CA LEU A 135 4.83 -24.06 -11.69
C LEU A 135 6.35 -24.02 -11.89
N ALA A 136 6.79 -23.84 -13.13
CA ALA A 136 8.20 -23.78 -13.49
C ALA A 136 8.87 -22.51 -12.93
N THR A 137 8.25 -21.34 -13.15
CA THR A 137 8.66 -20.05 -12.58
C THR A 137 8.66 -20.08 -11.07
N ARG A 138 7.63 -20.66 -10.43
CA ARG A 138 7.61 -20.81 -8.97
C ARG A 138 8.78 -21.67 -8.48
N GLY A 139 8.98 -22.84 -9.07
CA GLY A 139 10.08 -23.74 -8.70
C GLY A 139 11.44 -23.07 -8.87
N ALA A 140 11.63 -22.37 -9.99
CA ALA A 140 12.85 -21.62 -10.29
C ALA A 140 13.17 -20.54 -9.25
N LEU A 141 12.16 -19.75 -8.84
CA LEU A 141 12.32 -18.71 -7.83
C LEU A 141 12.70 -19.30 -6.46
N ILE A 142 12.04 -20.38 -6.04
CA ILE A 142 12.32 -21.05 -4.77
C ILE A 142 13.72 -21.67 -4.77
N LEU A 143 14.08 -22.37 -5.84
CA LEU A 143 15.39 -23.02 -5.96
C LEU A 143 16.53 -22.01 -6.07
N ALA A 144 16.35 -20.91 -6.81
CA ALA A 144 17.35 -19.85 -6.90
C ALA A 144 17.55 -19.14 -5.55
N ALA A 145 16.48 -18.89 -4.80
CA ALA A 145 16.59 -18.36 -3.46
C ALA A 145 17.33 -19.31 -2.50
N ALA A 146 17.08 -20.62 -2.64
CA ALA A 146 17.71 -21.65 -1.81
C ALA A 146 19.17 -21.95 -2.17
N ASP A 147 19.67 -21.40 -3.28
CA ASP A 147 21.03 -21.61 -3.73
C ASP A 147 22.00 -20.65 -3.02
N PRO A 148 22.90 -21.16 -2.17
CA PRO A 148 23.82 -20.34 -1.39
C PRO A 148 24.89 -19.63 -2.24
N ASP A 149 25.15 -20.12 -3.46
CA ASP A 149 26.22 -19.59 -4.32
C ASP A 149 25.70 -18.50 -5.27
N GLY A 150 24.43 -18.61 -5.70
CA GLY A 150 23.84 -17.73 -6.70
C GLY A 150 22.79 -16.72 -6.17
N GLY A 151 22.15 -17.02 -5.04
CA GLY A 151 21.08 -16.21 -4.45
C GLY A 151 19.89 -15.96 -5.40
N LEU A 152 18.95 -15.10 -4.98
CA LEU A 152 17.83 -14.71 -5.84
C LEU A 152 18.26 -13.62 -6.84
N THR A 153 19.00 -14.04 -7.87
CA THR A 153 19.34 -13.22 -9.05
C THR A 153 18.55 -13.68 -10.27
N LEU A 154 18.34 -12.79 -11.26
CA LEU A 154 17.67 -13.17 -12.51
C LEU A 154 18.40 -14.34 -13.21
N LEU A 155 19.72 -14.29 -13.27
CA LEU A 155 20.53 -15.37 -13.85
C LEU A 155 20.34 -16.70 -13.11
N ASN A 156 20.31 -16.66 -11.78
CA ASN A 156 20.16 -17.89 -11.01
C ASN A 156 18.75 -18.48 -11.13
N VAL A 157 17.72 -17.64 -11.28
CA VAL A 157 16.35 -18.08 -11.60
C VAL A 157 16.31 -18.77 -12.97
N LEU A 158 17.00 -18.22 -13.98
CA LEU A 158 17.09 -18.86 -15.30
C LEU A 158 17.77 -20.23 -15.19
N ARG A 159 18.86 -20.34 -14.41
CA ARG A 159 19.58 -21.58 -14.17
C ARG A 159 18.72 -22.66 -13.51
N HIS A 160 17.89 -22.27 -12.54
CA HIS A 160 17.03 -23.20 -11.80
C HIS A 160 15.67 -23.46 -12.47
N PHE A 161 15.44 -22.93 -13.67
CA PHE A 161 14.19 -23.14 -14.38
C PHE A 161 14.09 -24.59 -14.89
N PRO A 162 13.04 -25.35 -14.54
CA PRO A 162 13.02 -26.82 -14.64
C PRO A 162 12.72 -27.35 -16.06
N THR A 163 13.20 -26.66 -17.09
CA THR A 163 13.03 -27.05 -18.50
C THR A 163 14.26 -26.65 -19.31
N GLU A 164 14.61 -27.42 -20.35
CA GLU A 164 15.80 -27.19 -21.20
C GLU A 164 15.87 -25.79 -21.85
N GLY A 165 14.74 -25.08 -21.92
CA GLY A 165 14.74 -23.67 -22.29
C GLY A 165 13.53 -22.91 -21.78
N ILE A 166 13.61 -21.58 -21.81
CA ILE A 166 12.54 -20.68 -21.40
C ILE A 166 12.04 -19.95 -22.63
N ARG A 167 10.74 -19.98 -22.90
CA ARG A 167 10.15 -19.23 -24.01
C ARG A 167 9.69 -17.85 -23.51
N ILE A 168 10.12 -16.80 -24.20
CA ILE A 168 9.65 -15.43 -23.99
C ILE A 168 8.76 -15.05 -25.19
N ASP A 169 7.50 -14.71 -24.90
CA ASP A 169 6.57 -14.17 -25.89
C ASP A 169 6.80 -12.66 -26.05
N VAL A 170 7.54 -12.28 -27.10
CA VAL A 170 7.90 -10.88 -27.35
C VAL A 170 6.69 -10.06 -27.72
N ALA A 171 5.72 -10.62 -28.45
CA ALA A 171 4.52 -9.89 -28.83
C ALA A 171 3.72 -9.49 -27.57
N ARG A 172 3.59 -10.41 -26.61
CA ARG A 172 3.01 -10.09 -25.29
C ARG A 172 3.88 -9.09 -24.54
N GLY A 173 5.20 -9.28 -24.51
CA GLY A 173 6.14 -8.33 -23.89
C GLY A 173 5.99 -6.89 -24.42
N LEU A 174 5.92 -6.71 -25.74
CA LEU A 174 5.69 -5.42 -26.37
C LEU A 174 4.32 -4.84 -26.04
N ALA A 175 3.28 -5.68 -25.91
CA ALA A 175 1.97 -5.22 -25.44
C ALA A 175 2.02 -4.69 -24.00
N ILE A 176 2.84 -5.30 -23.12
CA ILE A 176 3.09 -4.79 -21.76
C ILE A 176 3.82 -3.44 -21.81
N VAL A 177 4.87 -3.33 -22.62
CA VAL A 177 5.63 -2.07 -22.78
C VAL A 177 4.72 -0.94 -23.29
N ASN A 178 3.88 -1.22 -24.29
CA ASN A 178 2.92 -0.24 -24.80
C ASN A 178 1.87 0.16 -23.75
N LEU A 179 1.41 -0.79 -22.94
CA LEU A 179 0.52 -0.51 -21.81
C LEU A 179 1.21 0.39 -20.79
N LEU A 180 2.44 0.07 -20.39
CA LEU A 180 3.25 0.85 -19.46
C LEU A 180 3.46 2.28 -19.95
N ASN A 181 3.90 2.45 -21.20
CA ASN A 181 4.11 3.77 -21.79
C ASN A 181 2.82 4.60 -21.80
N ARG A 182 1.67 3.97 -22.09
CA ARG A 182 0.37 4.65 -22.00
C ARG A 182 0.03 5.05 -20.58
N THR A 183 0.12 4.13 -19.61
CA THR A 183 -0.19 4.40 -18.20
C THR A 183 0.71 5.52 -17.64
N LEU A 184 2.01 5.49 -17.94
CA LEU A 184 2.95 6.54 -17.55
C LEU A 184 2.61 7.88 -18.21
N GLY A 185 2.26 7.88 -19.50
CA GLY A 185 1.85 9.08 -20.22
C GLY A 185 0.57 9.71 -19.66
N GLU A 186 -0.46 8.91 -19.42
CA GLU A 186 -1.73 9.34 -18.81
C GLU A 186 -1.50 9.90 -17.40
N SER A 187 -0.72 9.19 -16.57
CA SER A 187 -0.38 9.64 -15.22
C SER A 187 0.40 10.95 -15.22
N SER A 188 1.42 11.05 -16.07
CA SER A 188 2.22 12.28 -16.20
C SER A 188 1.39 13.47 -16.67
N ALA A 189 0.49 13.27 -17.65
CA ALA A 189 -0.39 14.33 -18.13
C ALA A 189 -1.37 14.80 -17.06
N ALA A 190 -1.96 13.88 -16.28
CA ALA A 190 -2.87 14.22 -15.20
C ALA A 190 -2.18 14.98 -14.04
N ILE A 191 -0.98 14.51 -13.64
CA ILE A 191 -0.14 15.18 -12.63
C ILE A 191 0.20 16.60 -13.07
N GLN A 192 0.67 16.77 -14.31
CA GLN A 192 0.98 18.10 -14.87
C GLN A 192 -0.25 19.01 -14.90
N ALA A 193 -1.42 18.47 -15.28
CA ALA A 193 -2.66 19.24 -15.30
C ALA A 193 -3.05 19.76 -13.90
N ILE A 194 -2.92 18.93 -12.87
CA ILE A 194 -3.17 19.33 -11.47
C ILE A 194 -2.20 20.44 -11.04
N GLN A 195 -0.90 20.27 -11.32
CA GLN A 195 0.12 21.26 -10.95
C GLN A 195 -0.14 22.61 -11.64
N LEU A 196 -0.44 22.60 -12.95
CA LEU A 196 -0.77 23.81 -13.69
C LEU A 196 -2.04 24.47 -13.17
N GLN A 197 -3.07 23.69 -12.83
CA GLN A 197 -4.32 24.21 -12.29
C GLN A 197 -4.12 24.82 -10.90
N SER A 198 -3.38 24.16 -10.01
CA SER A 198 -3.02 24.67 -8.67
C SER A 198 -2.27 26.01 -8.77
N ALA A 199 -1.20 26.04 -9.59
CA ALA A 199 -0.41 27.25 -9.81
C ALA A 199 -1.23 28.39 -10.42
N ALA A 200 -2.09 28.09 -11.40
CA ALA A 200 -2.96 29.10 -12.01
C ALA A 200 -3.98 29.68 -11.02
N ALA A 201 -4.55 28.85 -10.14
CA ALA A 201 -5.45 29.30 -9.08
C ALA A 201 -4.70 30.15 -8.03
N ALA A 202 -3.49 29.74 -7.64
CA ALA A 202 -2.65 30.48 -6.71
C ALA A 202 -2.29 31.89 -7.24
N ALA A 203 -1.98 32.00 -8.55
CA ALA A 203 -1.63 33.26 -9.19
C ALA A 203 -2.79 34.27 -9.30
N GLN A 204 -4.04 33.83 -9.13
CA GLN A 204 -5.21 34.71 -9.17
C GLN A 204 -5.48 35.40 -7.83
N ILE A 205 -4.87 34.97 -6.73
CA ILE A 205 -5.09 35.55 -5.41
C ILE A 205 -4.33 36.88 -5.28
N PRO A 206 -5.01 38.01 -4.99
CA PRO A 206 -4.38 39.31 -4.86
C PRO A 206 -3.48 39.40 -3.63
N VAL A 207 -2.61 40.42 -3.59
CA VAL A 207 -1.64 40.64 -2.50
C VAL A 207 -2.31 40.75 -1.14
N GLU A 208 -3.48 41.41 -1.05
CA GLU A 208 -4.21 41.49 0.23
C GLU A 208 -4.68 40.10 0.69
N GLY A 209 -5.06 39.22 -0.25
CA GLY A 209 -5.43 37.83 0.03
C GLY A 209 -4.23 37.02 0.54
N GLN A 210 -3.04 37.22 -0.04
CA GLN A 210 -1.81 36.59 0.43
C GLN A 210 -1.43 37.06 1.85
N ALA A 211 -1.58 38.34 2.14
CA ALA A 211 -1.35 38.87 3.49
C ALA A 211 -2.33 38.29 4.53
N ALA A 212 -3.59 38.11 4.15
CA ALA A 212 -4.59 37.47 5.02
C ALA A 212 -4.26 35.99 5.30
N ILE A 213 -3.78 35.24 4.29
CA ILE A 213 -3.27 33.86 4.46
C ILE A 213 -2.11 33.85 5.46
N ALA A 214 -1.12 34.73 5.28
CA ALA A 214 0.03 34.82 6.18
C ALA A 214 -0.38 35.10 7.64
N GLN A 215 -1.33 36.02 7.86
CA GLN A 215 -1.86 36.31 9.19
C GLN A 215 -2.59 35.11 9.80
N THR A 216 -3.35 34.38 8.98
CA THR A 216 -4.07 33.18 9.42
C THR A 216 -3.09 32.06 9.82
N LEU A 217 -1.98 31.91 9.09
CA LEU A 217 -0.91 30.97 9.44
C LEU A 217 -0.26 31.33 10.79
N VAL A 218 0.10 32.60 10.98
CA VAL A 218 0.65 33.07 12.27
C VAL A 218 -0.33 32.84 13.40
N GLN A 219 -1.63 33.07 13.19
CA GLN A 219 -2.65 32.75 14.18
C GLN A 219 -2.67 31.25 14.51
N LEU A 220 -2.64 30.38 13.49
CA LEU A 220 -2.61 28.92 13.68
C LEU A 220 -1.45 28.50 14.58
N GLU A 221 -0.24 29.02 14.33
CA GLU A 221 0.97 28.70 15.11
C GLU A 221 0.82 29.04 16.61
N THR A 222 0.05 30.08 16.94
CA THR A 222 -0.21 30.44 18.34
C THR A 222 -1.19 29.52 19.07
N GLU A 223 -1.87 28.61 18.35
CA GLU A 223 -2.89 27.71 18.92
C GLU A 223 -2.34 26.36 19.41
N GLN A 224 -1.01 26.19 19.44
CA GLN A 224 -0.37 25.02 20.05
C GLN A 224 -0.41 25.12 21.59
N LEU A 225 -1.60 24.97 22.17
CA LEU A 225 -1.88 25.25 23.58
C LEU A 225 -1.94 23.98 24.44
N TYR A 226 -1.64 22.81 23.87
CA TYR A 226 -1.77 21.51 24.54
C TYR A 226 -0.49 20.68 24.40
N THR A 227 -0.35 19.70 25.29
CA THR A 227 0.55 18.54 25.11
C THR A 227 -0.27 17.28 24.91
N ALA A 228 0.32 16.24 24.31
CA ALA A 228 -0.32 14.95 24.17
C ALA A 228 -0.02 14.08 25.41
N ARG A 229 -1.08 13.57 26.06
CA ARG A 229 -0.95 12.48 27.04
C ARG A 229 -1.47 11.19 26.42
N VAL A 230 -0.59 10.20 26.27
CA VAL A 230 -0.90 8.93 25.63
C VAL A 230 -1.43 7.91 26.65
N PHE A 231 -2.51 7.22 26.29
CA PHE A 231 -3.12 6.14 27.07
C PHE A 231 -3.35 4.93 26.18
N ASP A 232 -2.98 3.75 26.66
CA ASP A 232 -3.47 2.48 26.08
C ASP A 232 -4.97 2.35 26.40
N LEU A 233 -5.80 2.31 25.36
CA LEU A 233 -7.25 2.24 25.48
C LEU A 233 -7.70 0.81 25.74
N ASN A 234 -7.45 0.32 26.95
CA ASN A 234 -7.91 -1.00 27.37
C ASN A 234 -9.31 -0.90 28.00
N VAL A 235 -10.34 -1.27 27.23
CA VAL A 235 -11.73 -1.33 27.72
C VAL A 235 -12.42 -2.63 27.32
N PRO A 236 -13.37 -3.13 28.14
CA PRO A 236 -14.11 -4.34 27.83
C PRO A 236 -14.80 -4.27 26.46
N GLY A 237 -14.54 -5.28 25.61
CA GLY A 237 -15.13 -5.39 24.27
C GLY A 237 -14.25 -4.85 23.14
N LEU A 238 -13.16 -4.16 23.45
CA LEU A 238 -12.13 -3.82 22.47
C LEU A 238 -11.07 -4.93 22.45
N GLN A 239 -10.99 -5.69 21.36
CA GLN A 239 -10.07 -6.82 21.24
C GLN A 239 -8.66 -6.37 20.82
N GLU A 240 -8.60 -5.48 19.83
CA GLU A 240 -7.34 -4.96 19.32
C GLU A 240 -6.88 -3.71 20.09
N PRO A 241 -5.57 -3.54 20.30
CA PRO A 241 -5.05 -2.38 21.02
C PRO A 241 -5.29 -1.08 20.25
N ALA A 242 -5.46 0.02 20.99
CA ALA A 242 -5.57 1.36 20.45
C ALA A 242 -4.95 2.35 21.43
N ASP A 243 -4.28 3.38 20.92
CA ASP A 243 -3.67 4.42 21.75
C ASP A 243 -4.47 5.72 21.63
N LEU A 244 -4.86 6.28 22.78
CA LEU A 244 -5.54 7.57 22.90
C LEU A 244 -4.53 8.66 23.26
N TYR A 245 -4.32 9.59 22.33
CA TYR A 245 -3.58 10.82 22.51
C TYR A 245 -4.56 11.90 22.98
N LEU A 246 -4.61 12.12 24.29
CA LEU A 246 -5.53 13.06 24.91
C LEU A 246 -4.86 14.45 25.06
N PRO A 247 -5.45 15.53 24.53
CA PRO A 247 -4.91 16.88 24.69
C PRO A 247 -4.98 17.34 26.15
N GLU A 248 -3.84 17.68 26.73
CA GLU A 248 -3.72 18.28 28.05
C GLU A 248 -3.33 19.76 27.93
N PRO A 249 -4.16 20.71 28.41
CA PRO A 249 -3.84 22.13 28.34
C PRO A 249 -2.50 22.47 29.00
N ILE A 250 -1.68 23.26 28.31
CA ILE A 250 -0.46 23.82 28.89
C ILE A 250 -0.86 24.82 29.99
N PRO A 251 -0.31 24.73 31.21
CA PRO A 251 -0.68 25.65 32.29
C PRO A 251 -0.50 27.13 31.91
N GLY A 252 -1.53 27.95 32.18
CA GLY A 252 -1.49 29.39 31.94
C GLY A 252 -1.99 29.85 30.57
N THR A 253 -2.32 28.94 29.64
CA THR A 253 -2.85 29.29 28.30
C THR A 253 -4.34 29.61 28.29
N GLY A 254 -5.09 29.19 29.32
CA GLY A 254 -6.56 29.29 29.35
C GLY A 254 -7.28 28.29 28.46
N ALA A 255 -6.56 27.35 27.82
CA ALA A 255 -7.14 26.31 26.99
C ALA A 255 -8.03 25.34 27.80
N SER A 256 -9.12 24.89 27.18
CA SER A 256 -10.09 24.00 27.83
C SER A 256 -9.76 22.52 27.57
N PRO A 257 -9.71 21.67 28.60
CA PRO A 257 -9.48 20.23 28.42
C PRO A 257 -10.71 19.48 27.91
N PHE A 258 -11.87 20.14 27.79
CA PHE A 258 -13.17 19.49 27.58
C PHE A 258 -13.65 19.56 26.13
N ASN A 259 -14.49 18.59 25.75
CA ASN A 259 -15.16 18.50 24.46
C ASN A 259 -14.23 18.72 23.26
N ARG A 260 -13.09 18.01 23.25
CA ARG A 260 -12.16 18.02 22.11
C ARG A 260 -12.71 17.13 20.99
N PRO A 261 -12.69 17.54 19.70
CA PRO A 261 -13.04 16.65 18.60
C PRO A 261 -12.11 15.43 18.60
N VAL A 262 -12.55 14.34 17.97
CA VAL A 262 -11.79 13.08 17.91
C VAL A 262 -11.36 12.81 16.47
N VAL A 263 -10.12 12.42 16.26
CA VAL A 263 -9.63 11.90 14.98
C VAL A 263 -9.14 10.49 15.19
N VAL A 264 -9.62 9.54 14.37
CA VAL A 264 -9.08 8.17 14.37
C VAL A 264 -8.02 8.05 13.28
N ILE A 265 -6.89 7.38 13.53
CA ILE A 265 -5.88 7.09 12.50
C ILE A 265 -5.83 5.59 12.24
N SER A 266 -6.08 5.18 10.99
CA SER A 266 -5.95 3.81 10.50
C SER A 266 -4.71 3.66 9.64
N HIS A 267 -3.81 2.76 10.03
CA HIS A 267 -2.54 2.51 9.34
C HIS A 267 -2.71 1.75 8.01
N GLY A 268 -1.64 1.66 7.22
CA GLY A 268 -1.59 0.85 5.99
C GLY A 268 -1.33 -0.64 6.24
N LEU A 269 -1.32 -1.45 5.18
CA LEU A 269 -0.97 -2.88 5.27
C LEU A 269 0.50 -3.05 5.73
N GLY A 270 0.74 -3.96 6.68
CA GLY A 270 2.08 -4.27 7.20
C GLY A 270 2.65 -3.23 8.17
N SER A 271 1.83 -2.27 8.60
CA SER A 271 2.17 -1.17 9.50
C SER A 271 1.56 -1.40 10.89
N GLY A 272 1.67 -0.45 11.83
CA GLY A 272 1.01 -0.55 13.14
C GLY A 272 0.37 0.74 13.63
N ARG A 273 -0.25 0.71 14.80
CA ARG A 273 -0.90 1.90 15.40
C ARG A 273 0.08 3.05 15.73
N ASN A 274 1.38 2.78 15.79
CA ASN A 274 2.42 3.78 16.11
C ASN A 274 2.98 4.51 14.88
N THR A 275 2.70 4.02 13.67
CA THR A 275 3.27 4.55 12.40
C THR A 275 3.02 6.05 12.21
N PHE A 276 1.90 6.56 12.72
CA PHE A 276 1.49 7.96 12.59
C PHE A 276 1.45 8.68 13.94
N ALA A 277 2.31 8.27 14.90
CA ALA A 277 2.43 8.93 16.19
C ALA A 277 2.77 10.42 16.05
N TYR A 278 3.64 10.80 15.10
CA TYR A 278 3.96 12.22 14.82
C TYR A 278 2.69 13.04 14.52
N LEU A 279 1.79 12.48 13.71
CA LEU A 279 0.55 13.13 13.32
C LEU A 279 -0.45 13.19 14.49
N ALA A 280 -0.52 12.13 15.29
CA ALA A 280 -1.34 12.06 16.48
C ALA A 280 -0.90 13.09 17.54
N GLU A 281 0.41 13.21 17.76
CA GLU A 281 1.01 14.18 18.67
C GLU A 281 0.80 15.61 18.20
N ASN A 282 1.02 15.88 16.91
CA ASN A 282 0.77 17.19 16.33
C ASN A 282 -0.68 17.63 16.52
N LEU A 283 -1.65 16.81 16.09
CA LEU A 283 -3.07 17.13 16.25
C LEU A 283 -3.49 17.32 17.73
N ALA A 284 -2.96 16.49 18.63
CA ALA A 284 -3.20 16.62 20.05
C ALA A 284 -2.64 17.92 20.64
N ALA A 285 -1.49 18.40 20.16
CA ALA A 285 -0.91 19.66 20.58
C ALA A 285 -1.79 20.89 20.22
N PHE A 286 -2.65 20.75 19.22
CA PHE A 286 -3.65 21.76 18.82
C PHE A 286 -5.06 21.50 19.37
N GLY A 287 -5.21 20.58 20.32
CA GLY A 287 -6.48 20.36 21.02
C GLY A 287 -7.43 19.38 20.34
N ILE A 288 -6.95 18.55 19.39
CA ILE A 288 -7.73 17.47 18.78
C ILE A 288 -7.34 16.15 19.43
N ALA A 289 -8.29 15.43 20.03
CA ALA A 289 -7.99 14.11 20.58
C ALA A 289 -7.79 13.10 19.44
N VAL A 290 -6.76 12.27 19.53
CA VAL A 290 -6.45 11.30 18.48
C VAL A 290 -6.48 9.89 19.03
N VAL A 291 -7.06 8.96 18.27
CA VAL A 291 -7.02 7.53 18.56
C VAL A 291 -6.33 6.81 17.41
N THR A 292 -5.21 6.16 17.67
CA THR A 292 -4.57 5.28 16.68
C THR A 292 -5.04 3.85 16.91
N VAL A 293 -5.42 3.14 15.84
CA VAL A 293 -6.00 1.79 15.95
C VAL A 293 -5.08 0.74 15.35
N GLU A 294 -5.02 -0.42 15.99
CA GLU A 294 -4.35 -1.62 15.47
C GLU A 294 -5.32 -2.49 14.67
N HIS A 295 -4.81 -3.11 13.61
CA HIS A 295 -5.56 -4.07 12.78
C HIS A 295 -4.79 -5.38 12.67
N ALA A 296 -5.01 -6.33 13.60
CA ALA A 296 -4.21 -7.54 13.72
C ALA A 296 -4.11 -8.39 12.44
N GLY A 297 -5.15 -8.43 11.60
CA GLY A 297 -5.12 -9.19 10.36
C GLY A 297 -4.34 -8.52 9.22
N SER A 298 -3.83 -7.30 9.39
CA SER A 298 -3.13 -6.55 8.35
C SER A 298 -1.96 -5.72 8.85
N ASN A 299 -1.48 -5.96 10.07
CA ASN A 299 -0.39 -5.22 10.67
C ASN A 299 1.00 -5.82 10.42
N ALA A 300 2.03 -5.20 10.97
CA ALA A 300 3.41 -5.68 10.92
C ALA A 300 3.54 -7.13 11.45
N GLN A 301 2.86 -7.48 12.55
CA GLN A 301 2.91 -8.82 13.12
C GLN A 301 2.36 -9.89 12.16
N GLN A 302 1.25 -9.60 11.47
CA GLN A 302 0.72 -10.48 10.43
C GLN A 302 1.72 -10.71 9.30
N LEU A 303 2.43 -9.67 8.86
CA LEU A 303 3.43 -9.79 7.81
C LEU A 303 4.67 -10.57 8.30
N SER A 304 5.14 -10.36 9.53
CA SER A 304 6.17 -11.21 10.15
C SER A 304 5.74 -12.67 10.22
N ALA A 305 4.51 -12.95 10.66
CA ALA A 305 3.96 -14.29 10.71
C ALA A 305 3.93 -14.97 9.33
N LEU A 306 3.70 -14.20 8.24
CA LEU A 306 3.77 -14.73 6.87
C LEU A 306 5.21 -15.12 6.52
N LEU A 307 6.17 -14.24 6.77
CA LEU A 307 7.58 -14.47 6.44
C LEU A 307 8.15 -15.67 7.22
N GLU A 308 7.71 -15.85 8.46
CA GLU A 308 8.06 -16.99 9.32
C GLU A 308 7.27 -18.27 9.01
N GLY A 309 6.30 -18.22 8.08
CA GLY A 309 5.48 -19.36 7.69
C GLY A 309 4.45 -19.81 8.73
N GLN A 310 4.10 -18.95 9.68
CA GLN A 310 3.03 -19.17 10.65
C GLN A 310 1.63 -18.96 10.04
N THR A 311 1.55 -18.17 8.96
CA THR A 311 0.34 -17.96 8.17
C THR A 311 0.63 -18.08 6.67
N ASN A 312 -0.40 -18.29 5.86
CA ASN A 312 -0.32 -18.52 4.42
C ASN A 312 -1.06 -17.46 3.59
N PHE A 313 -1.39 -16.32 4.19
CA PHE A 313 -2.00 -15.16 3.55
C PHE A 313 -1.28 -13.88 3.96
N VAL A 314 -1.21 -12.88 3.07
CA VAL A 314 -0.67 -11.55 3.42
C VAL A 314 -1.60 -10.84 4.40
N THR A 315 -2.90 -10.97 4.18
CA THR A 315 -3.96 -10.46 5.04
C THR A 315 -5.21 -11.32 4.81
N PRO A 316 -6.03 -11.62 5.84
CA PRO A 316 -7.34 -12.23 5.65
C PRO A 316 -8.22 -11.36 4.77
N THR A 317 -9.14 -11.98 4.04
CA THR A 317 -10.06 -11.21 3.19
C THR A 317 -11.08 -10.45 4.03
N GLU A 318 -11.38 -10.94 5.22
CA GLU A 318 -12.29 -10.35 6.20
C GLU A 318 -11.83 -8.95 6.66
N GLU A 319 -10.56 -8.59 6.52
CA GLU A 319 -10.02 -7.27 6.87
C GLU A 319 -10.69 -6.11 6.12
N PHE A 320 -11.24 -6.35 4.93
CA PHE A 320 -12.05 -5.33 4.24
C PHE A 320 -13.32 -4.96 5.02
N ILE A 321 -13.81 -5.84 5.89
CA ILE A 321 -14.96 -5.64 6.76
C ILE A 321 -14.51 -5.30 8.18
N ASP A 322 -13.53 -6.03 8.69
CA ASP A 322 -13.10 -5.97 10.09
C ASP A 322 -12.37 -4.68 10.41
N ARG A 323 -11.60 -4.09 9.49
CA ARG A 323 -10.90 -2.82 9.75
C ARG A 323 -11.87 -1.64 9.96
N PRO A 324 -12.90 -1.42 9.12
CA PRO A 324 -13.96 -0.45 9.42
C PRO A 324 -14.68 -0.74 10.74
N ARG A 325 -15.06 -2.00 10.99
CA ARG A 325 -15.74 -2.40 12.23
C ARG A 325 -14.89 -2.14 13.47
N GLN A 326 -13.59 -2.40 13.39
CA GLN A 326 -12.65 -2.16 14.47
C GLN A 326 -12.60 -0.68 14.83
N VAL A 327 -12.63 0.23 13.86
CA VAL A 327 -12.74 1.68 14.13
C VAL A 327 -14.05 2.02 14.86
N SER A 328 -15.19 1.51 14.37
CA SER A 328 -16.49 1.75 15.02
C SER A 328 -16.52 1.21 16.46
N LEU A 329 -15.96 0.02 16.69
CA LEU A 329 -15.82 -0.58 18.02
C LEU A 329 -14.90 0.25 18.92
N THR A 330 -13.78 0.77 18.41
CA THR A 330 -12.91 1.68 19.15
C THR A 330 -13.63 2.96 19.57
N LEU A 331 -14.48 3.53 18.70
CA LEU A 331 -15.28 4.70 19.03
C LEU A 331 -16.37 4.38 20.10
N ASP A 332 -16.98 3.20 20.05
CA ASP A 332 -17.91 2.73 21.09
C ASP A 332 -17.21 2.52 22.43
N ALA A 333 -16.02 1.92 22.38
CA ALA A 333 -15.11 1.74 23.50
C ALA A 333 -14.75 3.09 24.14
N LEU A 334 -14.34 4.08 23.35
CA LEU A 334 -14.04 5.43 23.83
C LEU A 334 -15.29 6.11 24.41
N GLN A 335 -16.46 5.92 23.80
CA GLN A 335 -17.73 6.44 24.32
C GLN A 335 -18.04 5.87 25.71
N LEU A 336 -17.83 4.58 25.90
CA LEU A 336 -17.99 3.91 27.19
C LEU A 336 -16.95 4.43 28.19
N ALA A 337 -15.68 4.50 27.79
CA ALA A 337 -14.57 5.00 28.61
C ALA A 337 -14.85 6.42 29.13
N ALA A 338 -15.34 7.32 28.26
CA ALA A 338 -15.71 8.68 28.62
C ALA A 338 -16.88 8.76 29.63
N ARG A 339 -17.73 7.72 29.73
CA ARG A 339 -18.81 7.66 30.73
C ARG A 339 -18.30 7.16 32.09
N ILE A 340 -17.47 6.11 32.08
CA ILE A 340 -17.12 5.38 33.31
C ILE A 340 -15.79 5.80 33.93
N ASN A 341 -14.83 6.27 33.13
CA ASN A 341 -13.50 6.66 33.60
C ASN A 341 -13.45 8.19 33.84
N PRO A 342 -13.23 8.66 35.08
CA PRO A 342 -13.13 10.09 35.38
C PRO A 342 -12.05 10.82 34.58
N THR A 343 -10.98 10.13 34.17
CA THR A 343 -9.90 10.70 33.35
C THR A 343 -10.40 11.19 32.00
N PHE A 344 -11.37 10.49 31.40
CA PHE A 344 -11.87 10.76 30.05
C PHE A 344 -13.22 11.50 30.05
N ARG A 345 -13.83 11.67 31.22
CA ARG A 345 -15.15 12.27 31.36
C ARG A 345 -15.19 13.69 30.80
N ASN A 346 -16.10 13.91 29.85
CA ASN A 346 -16.29 15.18 29.13
C ASN A 346 -15.04 15.70 28.40
N ARG A 347 -14.01 14.87 28.19
CA ARG A 347 -12.79 15.30 27.50
C ARG A 347 -12.93 15.26 25.98
N VAL A 348 -13.66 14.28 25.45
CA VAL A 348 -13.83 14.03 24.01
C VAL A 348 -15.27 14.24 23.57
N ASP A 349 -15.46 14.68 22.32
CA ASP A 349 -16.75 14.88 21.68
C ASP A 349 -16.92 13.95 20.47
N LEU A 350 -17.64 12.86 20.67
CA LEU A 350 -17.87 11.82 19.66
C LEU A 350 -18.97 12.17 18.65
N ASN A 351 -19.49 13.40 18.65
CA ASN A 351 -20.29 13.92 17.55
C ASN A 351 -19.44 14.62 16.47
N ARG A 352 -18.16 14.90 16.79
CA ARG A 352 -17.19 15.54 15.90
C ARG A 352 -16.01 14.60 15.70
N VAL A 353 -16.23 13.56 14.89
CA VAL A 353 -15.20 12.55 14.61
C VAL A 353 -14.68 12.69 13.19
N GLY A 354 -13.38 12.83 13.03
CA GLY A 354 -12.69 12.69 11.76
C GLY A 354 -11.95 11.35 11.67
N ILE A 355 -11.50 11.00 10.48
CA ILE A 355 -10.64 9.85 10.27
C ILE A 355 -9.48 10.18 9.33
N ILE A 356 -8.29 9.70 9.68
CA ILE A 356 -7.11 9.66 8.84
C ILE A 356 -6.84 8.21 8.43
N GLY A 357 -6.50 7.99 7.17
CA GLY A 357 -6.15 6.65 6.69
C GLY A 357 -5.07 6.67 5.62
N GLN A 358 -4.06 5.80 5.73
CA GLN A 358 -3.03 5.63 4.69
C GLN A 358 -3.18 4.29 3.96
N SER A 359 -3.08 4.27 2.63
CA SER A 359 -3.14 3.04 1.81
C SER A 359 -4.38 2.19 2.13
N PHE A 360 -4.23 1.02 2.75
CA PHE A 360 -5.36 0.20 3.21
C PHE A 360 -6.18 0.88 4.32
N GLY A 361 -5.55 1.69 5.17
CA GLY A 361 -6.23 2.61 6.08
C GLY A 361 -7.02 3.69 5.35
N GLY A 362 -6.55 4.12 4.17
CA GLY A 362 -7.29 5.02 3.29
C GLY A 362 -8.58 4.38 2.77
N TYR A 363 -8.54 3.11 2.39
CA TYR A 363 -9.75 2.30 2.13
C TYR A 363 -10.68 2.32 3.34
N THR A 364 -10.17 2.00 4.53
CA THR A 364 -10.97 1.96 5.78
C THR A 364 -11.66 3.29 6.05
N ALA A 365 -10.92 4.39 5.92
CA ALA A 365 -11.44 5.74 6.08
C ALA A 365 -12.55 6.07 5.07
N LEU A 366 -12.36 5.75 3.79
CA LEU A 366 -13.36 5.98 2.75
C LEU A 366 -14.62 5.13 2.95
N ALA A 367 -14.47 3.86 3.32
CA ALA A 367 -15.60 2.97 3.61
C ALA A 367 -16.45 3.51 4.78
N LEU A 368 -15.79 3.94 5.87
CA LEU A 368 -16.46 4.56 7.02
C LEU A 368 -17.12 5.89 6.67
N ALA A 369 -16.56 6.64 5.71
CA ALA A 369 -17.03 7.94 5.26
C ALA A 369 -18.18 7.88 4.24
N GLY A 370 -18.54 6.69 3.73
CA GLY A 370 -19.66 6.52 2.81
C GLY A 370 -19.40 5.63 1.61
N ALA A 371 -18.15 5.33 1.27
CA ALA A 371 -17.83 4.55 0.08
C ALA A 371 -18.36 3.11 0.22
N THR A 372 -19.03 2.62 -0.82
CA THR A 372 -19.59 1.26 -0.86
C THR A 372 -18.82 0.39 -1.84
N ILE A 373 -18.62 -0.89 -1.51
CA ILE A 373 -17.93 -1.83 -2.40
C ILE A 373 -18.83 -2.11 -3.61
N ASP A 374 -18.32 -1.80 -4.81
CA ASP A 374 -18.94 -2.15 -6.08
C ASP A 374 -18.38 -3.49 -6.54
N PHE A 375 -19.02 -4.58 -6.11
CA PHE A 375 -18.61 -5.95 -6.46
C PHE A 375 -18.62 -6.21 -7.97
N ALA A 376 -19.46 -5.51 -8.74
CA ALA A 376 -19.49 -5.66 -10.19
C ALA A 376 -18.25 -5.01 -10.83
N ASN A 377 -17.90 -3.79 -10.42
CA ASN A 377 -16.66 -3.14 -10.83
C ASN A 377 -15.44 -3.97 -10.40
N LEU A 378 -15.41 -4.42 -9.14
CA LEU A 378 -14.31 -5.21 -8.59
C LEU A 378 -14.08 -6.49 -9.40
N GLY A 379 -15.15 -7.24 -9.71
CA GLY A 379 -15.06 -8.44 -10.54
C GLY A 379 -14.51 -8.16 -11.94
N SER A 380 -14.85 -7.00 -12.52
CA SER A 380 -14.36 -6.60 -13.84
C SER A 380 -12.86 -6.22 -13.84
N GLN A 381 -12.42 -5.50 -12.81
CA GLN A 381 -11.02 -5.04 -12.67
C GLN A 381 -10.07 -6.19 -12.31
N CYS A 382 -10.58 -7.18 -11.57
CA CYS A 382 -9.81 -8.32 -11.09
C CYS A 382 -9.81 -9.53 -12.04
N SER A 383 -10.26 -9.33 -13.29
CA SER A 383 -10.28 -10.39 -14.29
C SER A 383 -8.86 -10.88 -14.61
N PRO A 384 -8.61 -12.21 -14.57
CA PRO A 384 -7.28 -12.77 -14.84
C PRO A 384 -6.83 -12.59 -16.30
N THR A 385 -7.73 -12.20 -17.20
CA THR A 385 -7.40 -11.97 -18.62
C THR A 385 -6.82 -10.59 -18.90
N THR A 386 -7.12 -9.61 -18.04
CA THR A 386 -6.70 -8.22 -18.20
C THR A 386 -5.35 -8.02 -17.51
N LEU A 387 -4.39 -7.44 -18.23
CA LEU A 387 -3.12 -7.03 -17.63
C LEU A 387 -3.31 -5.64 -17.02
N ASN A 388 -2.94 -5.48 -15.76
CA ASN A 388 -2.93 -4.20 -15.06
C ASN A 388 -1.61 -4.05 -14.28
N LEU A 389 -1.03 -2.84 -14.33
CA LEU A 389 0.26 -2.52 -13.74
C LEU A 389 0.16 -1.94 -12.33
N ASN A 390 -1.06 -1.69 -11.85
CA ASN A 390 -1.34 -1.20 -10.51
C ASN A 390 -1.13 -2.33 -9.49
N LEU A 391 -0.06 -2.23 -8.70
CA LEU A 391 0.32 -3.25 -7.71
C LEU A 391 -0.71 -3.38 -6.58
N SER A 392 -1.42 -2.31 -6.23
CA SER A 392 -2.45 -2.33 -5.19
C SER A 392 -3.61 -3.29 -5.51
N LEU A 393 -3.79 -3.70 -6.77
CA LEU A 393 -4.77 -4.71 -7.14
C LEU A 393 -4.47 -6.08 -6.52
N LEU A 394 -3.22 -6.37 -6.15
CA LEU A 394 -2.87 -7.55 -5.36
C LEU A 394 -3.62 -7.57 -4.02
N LEU A 395 -3.83 -6.40 -3.42
CA LEU A 395 -4.63 -6.23 -2.22
C LEU A 395 -6.12 -6.23 -2.58
N GLN A 396 -6.55 -5.29 -3.41
CA GLN A 396 -7.97 -5.05 -3.70
C GLN A 396 -8.70 -6.28 -4.22
N CYS A 397 -8.07 -7.08 -5.10
CA CYS A 397 -8.72 -8.23 -5.71
C CYS A 397 -8.99 -9.39 -4.75
N GLN A 398 -8.42 -9.39 -3.55
CA GLN A 398 -8.80 -10.35 -2.51
C GLN A 398 -10.26 -10.20 -2.10
N ALA A 399 -10.79 -8.97 -2.12
CA ALA A 399 -12.19 -8.70 -1.80
C ALA A 399 -13.18 -9.39 -2.74
N THR A 400 -12.74 -9.95 -3.88
CA THR A 400 -13.60 -10.80 -4.74
C THR A 400 -14.03 -12.10 -4.06
N LEU A 401 -13.32 -12.51 -2.99
CA LEU A 401 -13.66 -13.68 -2.19
C LEU A 401 -14.62 -13.34 -1.04
N LEU A 402 -14.93 -12.07 -0.81
CA LEU A 402 -15.91 -11.66 0.20
C LEU A 402 -17.30 -12.12 -0.20
N VAL A 403 -18.04 -12.61 0.79
CA VAL A 403 -19.49 -12.59 0.73
C VAL A 403 -19.94 -11.16 1.03
N ASP A 404 -20.88 -10.63 0.25
CA ASP A 404 -21.46 -9.31 0.49
C ASP A 404 -21.82 -9.17 1.98
N PRO A 405 -21.21 -8.21 2.71
CA PRO A 405 -21.40 -8.11 4.15
C PRO A 405 -22.85 -7.80 4.54
N GLY A 406 -23.70 -7.34 3.61
CA GLY A 406 -25.11 -7.03 3.83
C GLY A 406 -25.37 -5.87 4.81
N GLN A 407 -24.34 -5.41 5.52
CA GLN A 407 -24.34 -4.27 6.44
C GLN A 407 -23.43 -3.18 5.89
N SER A 408 -23.89 -1.94 6.03
CA SER A 408 -23.11 -0.75 5.73
C SER A 408 -21.87 -0.69 6.63
N LEU A 409 -20.70 -0.48 6.02
CA LEU A 409 -19.43 -0.23 6.74
C LEU A 409 -19.30 1.22 7.22
N ILE A 410 -20.29 2.06 6.90
CA ILE A 410 -20.35 3.48 7.25
C ILE A 410 -20.53 3.65 8.76
N ASP A 411 -19.77 4.55 9.37
CA ASP A 411 -20.00 4.98 10.74
C ASP A 411 -20.54 6.42 10.76
N PRO A 412 -21.77 6.66 11.25
CA PRO A 412 -22.41 7.98 11.19
C PRO A 412 -21.73 9.05 12.05
N ARG A 413 -20.78 8.67 12.93
CA ARG A 413 -19.98 9.63 13.69
C ARG A 413 -18.90 10.27 12.85
N ILE A 414 -18.43 9.62 11.78
CA ILE A 414 -17.41 10.17 10.89
C ILE A 414 -18.00 11.35 10.11
N ARG A 415 -17.45 12.54 10.33
CA ARG A 415 -17.86 13.81 9.73
C ARG A 415 -16.88 14.37 8.73
N ALA A 416 -15.65 13.86 8.67
CA ALA A 416 -14.64 14.27 7.69
C ALA A 416 -13.57 13.16 7.54
N ALA A 417 -13.03 12.99 6.34
CA ALA A 417 -11.98 12.01 6.07
C ALA A 417 -10.74 12.62 5.41
N PHE A 418 -9.57 12.28 5.91
CA PHE A 418 -8.27 12.67 5.35
C PHE A 418 -7.52 11.40 4.95
N VAL A 419 -7.30 11.18 3.66
CA VAL A 419 -6.78 9.91 3.15
C VAL A 419 -5.48 10.10 2.38
N MET A 420 -4.48 9.31 2.71
CA MET A 420 -3.11 9.42 2.19
C MET A 420 -2.77 8.22 1.32
N ASN A 421 -2.46 8.47 0.04
CA ASN A 421 -2.22 7.44 -0.97
C ASN A 421 -3.21 6.25 -0.85
N PRO A 422 -4.53 6.50 -0.74
CA PRO A 422 -5.50 5.45 -0.49
C PRO A 422 -5.49 4.41 -1.62
N VAL A 423 -5.88 3.18 -1.27
CA VAL A 423 -6.28 2.16 -2.24
C VAL A 423 -7.80 2.04 -2.24
N GLY A 424 -8.43 1.80 -3.39
CA GLY A 424 -9.89 1.67 -3.44
C GLY A 424 -10.52 1.74 -4.83
N SER A 425 -9.75 2.04 -5.88
CA SER A 425 -10.32 2.27 -7.21
C SER A 425 -11.13 1.08 -7.75
N ALA A 426 -10.62 -0.14 -7.60
CA ALA A 426 -11.31 -1.36 -8.02
C ALA A 426 -12.40 -1.76 -7.02
N LEU A 427 -12.20 -1.49 -5.73
CA LEU A 427 -13.14 -1.83 -4.66
C LEU A 427 -14.44 -1.03 -4.75
N PHE A 428 -14.34 0.29 -4.83
CA PHE A 428 -15.50 1.16 -4.78
C PHE A 428 -16.02 1.49 -6.18
N GLY A 429 -15.14 1.60 -7.18
CA GLY A 429 -15.50 2.10 -8.50
C GLY A 429 -16.17 3.48 -8.43
N GLN A 430 -16.65 3.96 -9.58
CA GLN A 430 -17.31 5.27 -9.62
C GLN A 430 -18.58 5.31 -8.74
N ASN A 431 -19.36 4.22 -8.70
CA ASN A 431 -20.62 4.16 -7.95
C ASN A 431 -20.39 4.26 -6.44
N GLY A 432 -19.37 3.57 -5.92
CA GLY A 432 -19.04 3.56 -4.51
C GLY A 432 -18.48 4.89 -4.04
N TYR A 433 -17.53 5.49 -4.77
CA TYR A 433 -16.98 6.82 -4.43
C TYR A 433 -18.04 7.92 -4.47
N ALA A 434 -19.05 7.83 -5.34
CA ALA A 434 -20.16 8.77 -5.41
C ALA A 434 -21.12 8.72 -4.20
N GLN A 435 -20.99 7.73 -3.30
CA GLN A 435 -21.80 7.67 -2.07
C GLN A 435 -21.22 8.50 -0.91
N ILE A 436 -19.99 9.01 -1.05
CA ILE A 436 -19.34 9.80 0.00
C ILE A 436 -19.97 11.20 0.05
N ASN A 437 -20.46 11.57 1.24
CA ASN A 437 -21.17 12.84 1.47
C ASN A 437 -20.51 13.75 2.52
N VAL A 438 -19.44 13.29 3.17
CA VAL A 438 -18.64 14.10 4.11
C VAL A 438 -17.47 14.77 3.38
N PRO A 439 -16.89 15.85 3.92
CA PRO A 439 -15.66 16.43 3.41
C PRO A 439 -14.52 15.40 3.32
N VAL A 440 -13.79 15.41 2.21
CA VAL A 440 -12.63 14.52 1.98
C VAL A 440 -11.41 15.31 1.53
N MET A 441 -10.30 15.17 2.24
CA MET A 441 -8.98 15.49 1.70
C MET A 441 -8.29 14.22 1.24
N MET A 442 -7.96 14.14 -0.04
CA MET A 442 -7.23 13.05 -0.65
C MET A 442 -5.81 13.51 -0.99
N VAL A 443 -4.80 12.83 -0.44
CA VAL A 443 -3.39 13.09 -0.71
C VAL A 443 -2.87 12.03 -1.67
N ALA A 444 -2.19 12.47 -2.74
CA ALA A 444 -1.60 11.64 -3.77
C ALA A 444 -0.08 11.87 -3.86
N GLY A 445 0.68 10.80 -4.01
CA GLY A 445 2.12 10.84 -4.32
C GLY A 445 2.36 10.65 -5.82
N ALA A 446 2.96 11.64 -6.48
CA ALA A 446 3.23 11.58 -7.92
C ALA A 446 4.19 10.43 -8.32
N GLY A 447 5.05 10.00 -7.39
CA GLY A 447 5.98 8.88 -7.54
C GLY A 447 5.51 7.59 -6.87
N ASP A 448 4.23 7.48 -6.49
CA ASP A 448 3.67 6.27 -5.89
C ASP A 448 3.64 5.12 -6.92
N THR A 449 4.41 4.07 -6.66
CA THR A 449 4.48 2.87 -7.51
C THR A 449 3.64 1.71 -6.97
N VAL A 450 3.14 1.81 -5.75
CA VAL A 450 2.32 0.77 -5.10
C VAL A 450 0.84 1.01 -5.41
N ALA A 451 0.38 2.25 -5.21
CA ALA A 451 -0.97 2.72 -5.47
C ALA A 451 -0.89 3.96 -6.39
N PRO A 452 -0.70 3.78 -7.71
CA PRO A 452 -0.34 4.88 -8.60
C PRO A 452 -1.31 6.06 -8.58
N ALA A 453 -0.74 7.27 -8.46
CA ALA A 453 -1.41 8.58 -8.39
C ALA A 453 -2.69 8.65 -9.23
N PHE A 454 -2.55 8.33 -10.53
CA PHE A 454 -3.64 8.46 -11.47
C PHE A 454 -4.80 7.53 -11.18
N SER A 455 -4.54 6.23 -11.07
CA SER A 455 -5.59 5.21 -10.96
C SER A 455 -6.23 5.14 -9.57
N GLU A 456 -5.47 5.41 -8.51
CA GLU A 456 -5.93 5.22 -7.12
C GLU A 456 -6.35 6.51 -6.42
N GLN A 457 -5.92 7.69 -6.90
CA GLN A 457 -6.26 8.96 -6.25
C GLN A 457 -6.87 9.99 -7.22
N ILE A 458 -6.18 10.36 -8.30
CA ILE A 458 -6.64 11.44 -9.21
C ILE A 458 -7.96 11.08 -9.88
N GLN A 459 -8.06 9.87 -10.45
CA GLN A 459 -9.29 9.42 -11.10
C GLN A 459 -10.43 9.20 -10.09
N PRO A 460 -10.22 8.51 -8.95
CA PRO A 460 -11.23 8.42 -7.89
C PRO A 460 -11.67 9.76 -7.29
N PHE A 461 -10.79 10.75 -7.18
CA PHE A 461 -11.15 12.11 -6.78
C PHE A 461 -12.20 12.73 -7.70
N GLY A 462 -12.09 12.47 -9.01
CA GLY A 462 -13.09 12.89 -10.01
C GLY A 462 -14.42 12.12 -9.92
N TRP A 463 -14.44 10.94 -9.30
CA TRP A 463 -15.66 10.15 -9.09
C TRP A 463 -16.46 10.57 -7.87
N MET A 464 -15.81 11.19 -6.87
CA MET A 464 -16.48 11.67 -5.67
C MET A 464 -17.45 12.81 -5.98
N THR A 465 -18.63 12.74 -5.39
CA THR A 465 -19.65 13.80 -5.43
C THR A 465 -19.74 14.62 -4.14
N ALA A 466 -18.89 14.30 -3.15
CA ALA A 466 -18.80 15.03 -1.90
C ALA A 466 -18.69 16.55 -2.16
N PRO A 467 -19.51 17.37 -1.49
CA PRO A 467 -19.63 18.80 -1.81
C PRO A 467 -18.35 19.59 -1.51
N GLU A 468 -17.62 19.17 -0.49
CA GLU A 468 -16.31 19.70 -0.14
C GLU A 468 -15.28 18.57 -0.31
N ARG A 469 -14.36 18.72 -1.25
CA ARG A 469 -13.29 17.75 -1.45
C ARG A 469 -12.02 18.40 -1.96
N TYR A 470 -10.89 17.84 -1.55
CA TYR A 470 -9.58 18.36 -1.85
C TYR A 470 -8.67 17.25 -2.38
N LEU A 471 -7.82 17.59 -3.34
CA LEU A 471 -6.76 16.72 -3.84
C LEU A 471 -5.41 17.42 -3.66
N ALA A 472 -4.64 16.98 -2.67
CA ALA A 472 -3.28 17.41 -2.44
C ALA A 472 -2.32 16.46 -3.17
N LEU A 473 -1.48 16.99 -4.07
CA LEU A 473 -0.55 16.21 -4.87
C LEU A 473 0.89 16.55 -4.46
N ILE A 474 1.58 15.58 -3.86
CA ILE A 474 3.00 15.69 -3.51
C ILE A 474 3.81 15.27 -4.74
N GLY A 475 4.46 16.23 -5.40
CA GLY A 475 5.44 15.99 -6.44
C GLY A 475 6.58 15.14 -5.92
N ASN A 476 6.99 14.13 -6.70
CA ASN A 476 7.97 13.10 -6.30
C ASN A 476 7.64 12.32 -5.01
N GLY A 477 6.46 12.51 -4.40
CA GLY A 477 6.04 11.74 -3.23
C GLY A 477 5.82 10.27 -3.60
N SER A 478 6.38 9.36 -2.80
CA SER A 478 6.21 7.91 -2.94
C SER A 478 5.01 7.42 -2.13
N HIS A 479 4.75 6.11 -2.17
CA HIS A 479 3.77 5.48 -1.29
C HIS A 479 4.11 5.64 0.21
N PHE A 480 5.40 5.75 0.51
CA PHE A 480 5.97 5.68 1.86
C PHE A 480 6.40 7.04 2.41
N SER A 481 6.42 8.11 1.60
CA SER A 481 6.98 9.40 2.03
C SER A 481 6.29 10.01 3.27
N VAL A 482 5.02 9.67 3.51
CA VAL A 482 4.23 10.18 4.65
C VAL A 482 4.23 9.26 5.88
N ILE A 483 4.85 8.08 5.77
CA ILE A 483 4.96 7.13 6.88
C ILE A 483 5.97 7.68 7.89
N GLY A 484 5.60 7.69 9.17
CA GLY A 484 6.48 8.11 10.26
C GLY A 484 7.46 7.03 10.67
N ASP A 485 8.51 7.43 11.40
CA ASP A 485 9.44 6.49 11.99
C ASP A 485 8.78 5.71 13.13
N GLU A 486 8.80 4.37 13.06
CA GLU A 486 8.37 3.53 14.17
C GLU A 486 9.50 3.40 15.20
N PRO A 487 9.30 3.81 16.47
CA PRO A 487 10.29 3.58 17.51
C PRO A 487 10.43 2.07 17.77
N GLY A 488 11.57 1.48 17.40
CA GLY A 488 11.80 0.04 17.46
C GLY A 488 11.45 -0.63 16.13
N SER A 489 12.49 -1.11 15.44
CA SER A 489 12.46 -1.62 14.06
C SER A 489 11.68 -2.93 13.87
N ASP A 490 10.38 -2.94 14.13
CA ASP A 490 9.50 -4.09 13.92
C ASP A 490 8.86 -4.10 12.52
N GLN A 491 9.36 -3.27 11.58
CA GLN A 491 9.03 -3.40 10.16
C GLN A 491 9.56 -4.76 9.67
N PRO A 492 8.69 -5.70 9.28
CA PRO A 492 9.12 -7.06 8.93
C PRO A 492 9.97 -7.10 7.66
N ILE A 493 9.80 -6.07 6.81
CA ILE A 493 10.49 -5.89 5.54
C ILE A 493 11.07 -4.48 5.53
N PRO A 494 12.41 -4.30 5.57
CA PRO A 494 13.01 -2.98 5.44
C PRO A 494 12.72 -2.42 4.04
N VAL A 495 12.19 -1.20 3.98
CA VAL A 495 11.95 -0.50 2.72
C VAL A 495 13.21 0.30 2.35
N PRO A 496 13.85 0.04 1.20
CA PRO A 496 15.02 0.81 0.76
C PRO A 496 14.73 2.32 0.68
N PRO A 497 15.69 3.20 1.04
CA PRO A 497 15.53 4.65 0.95
C PRO A 497 15.10 5.14 -0.44
N GLU A 498 15.52 4.45 -1.50
CA GLU A 498 15.16 4.76 -2.89
C GLU A 498 13.65 4.56 -3.15
N ILE A 499 13.01 3.63 -2.43
CA ILE A 499 11.57 3.39 -2.50
C ILE A 499 10.81 4.36 -1.59
N ILE A 500 11.41 4.76 -0.45
CA ILE A 500 10.84 5.80 0.43
C ILE A 500 10.80 7.16 -0.29
N GLY A 501 11.82 7.44 -1.11
CA GLY A 501 11.95 8.70 -1.81
C GLY A 501 12.59 9.79 -0.96
N PRO A 502 12.78 10.99 -1.52
CA PRO A 502 13.54 12.05 -0.88
C PRO A 502 12.74 12.75 0.23
N ARG A 503 13.43 13.19 1.29
CA ARG A 503 12.94 14.14 2.31
C ARG A 503 11.54 13.80 2.89
N PRO A 504 11.36 12.60 3.50
CA PRO A 504 10.09 12.24 4.15
C PRO A 504 9.66 13.25 5.23
N ASP A 505 10.62 13.95 5.86
CA ASP A 505 10.36 15.04 6.81
C ASP A 505 9.49 16.17 6.22
N ILE A 506 9.67 16.52 4.95
CA ILE A 506 8.85 17.52 4.26
C ILE A 506 7.43 16.99 4.05
N ALA A 507 7.30 15.74 3.55
CA ALA A 507 5.99 15.13 3.33
C ALA A 507 5.19 14.97 4.64
N GLN A 508 5.85 14.57 5.72
CA GLN A 508 5.25 14.49 7.06
C GLN A 508 4.78 15.86 7.55
N SER A 509 5.61 16.91 7.37
CA SER A 509 5.23 18.29 7.70
C SER A 509 3.98 18.75 6.94
N TYR A 510 3.82 18.35 5.67
CA TYR A 510 2.58 18.62 4.93
C TYR A 510 1.38 17.93 5.55
N MET A 511 1.52 16.69 6.00
CA MET A 511 0.41 15.97 6.63
C MET A 511 0.02 16.62 7.96
N GLU A 512 0.99 17.05 8.76
CA GLU A 512 0.76 17.78 10.01
C GLU A 512 -0.07 19.05 9.78
N ILE A 513 0.36 19.90 8.84
CA ILE A 513 -0.31 21.17 8.54
C ILE A 513 -1.67 20.93 7.90
N LEU A 514 -1.74 20.13 6.83
CA LEU A 514 -2.98 19.93 6.07
C LEU A 514 -4.06 19.24 6.89
N SER A 515 -3.72 18.19 7.64
CA SER A 515 -4.70 17.48 8.46
C SER A 515 -5.22 18.37 9.59
N LEU A 516 -4.35 19.15 10.24
CA LEU A 516 -4.72 20.10 11.28
C LEU A 516 -5.70 21.14 10.75
N VAL A 517 -5.36 21.80 9.65
CA VAL A 517 -6.21 22.82 9.04
C VAL A 517 -7.54 22.21 8.59
N PHE A 518 -7.49 21.06 7.92
CA PHE A 518 -8.68 20.34 7.47
C PHE A 518 -9.65 20.04 8.61
N PHE A 519 -9.17 19.49 9.73
CA PHE A 519 -10.04 19.19 10.87
C PHE A 519 -10.47 20.42 11.66
N LYS A 520 -9.67 21.50 11.71
CA LYS A 520 -10.14 22.79 12.25
C LYS A 520 -11.32 23.34 11.45
N VAL A 521 -11.28 23.24 10.13
CA VAL A 521 -12.37 23.69 9.27
C VAL A 521 -13.61 22.80 9.40
N HIS A 522 -13.46 21.48 9.35
CA HIS A 522 -14.61 20.57 9.19
C HIS A 522 -15.12 19.91 10.48
N LEU A 523 -14.31 19.83 11.53
CA LEU A 523 -14.75 19.33 12.83
C LEU A 523 -14.97 20.45 13.83
N GLU A 524 -14.08 21.44 13.87
CA GLU A 524 -14.22 22.58 14.79
C GLU A 524 -15.03 23.75 14.21
N GLU A 525 -15.45 23.66 12.94
CA GLU A 525 -16.23 24.67 12.23
C GLU A 525 -15.54 26.05 12.18
N GLN A 526 -14.21 26.07 12.25
CA GLN A 526 -13.41 27.29 12.25
C GLN A 526 -13.17 27.79 10.81
N ALA A 527 -14.19 28.43 10.25
CA ALA A 527 -14.19 28.88 8.85
C ALA A 527 -13.02 29.83 8.49
N GLN A 528 -12.41 30.53 9.46
CA GLN A 528 -11.25 31.38 9.19
C GLN A 528 -10.05 30.60 8.62
N TYR A 529 -9.90 29.32 8.95
CA TYR A 529 -8.79 28.50 8.47
C TYR A 529 -8.98 27.98 7.04
N ARG A 530 -10.12 28.23 6.39
CA ARG A 530 -10.35 27.84 4.99
C ARG A 530 -9.36 28.49 4.03
N ALA A 531 -8.82 29.67 4.36
CA ALA A 531 -7.76 30.31 3.59
C ALA A 531 -6.48 29.46 3.50
N LEU A 532 -6.25 28.57 4.48
CA LEU A 532 -5.13 27.62 4.51
C LEU A 532 -5.45 26.28 3.81
N LEU A 533 -6.61 26.16 3.16
CA LEU A 533 -6.97 25.03 2.27
C LEU A 533 -7.08 25.49 0.81
N GLN A 534 -6.39 26.57 0.45
CA GLN A 534 -6.40 27.13 -0.91
C GLN A 534 -5.09 26.89 -1.63
N PRO A 535 -5.08 26.77 -2.97
CA PRO A 535 -3.85 26.62 -3.76
C PRO A 535 -2.81 27.71 -3.46
N ALA A 536 -3.24 28.95 -3.21
CA ALA A 536 -2.31 30.04 -2.88
C ALA A 536 -1.57 29.87 -1.56
N PHE A 537 -2.19 29.23 -0.55
CA PHE A 537 -1.46 28.90 0.69
C PHE A 537 -0.38 27.85 0.39
N ILE A 538 -0.75 26.82 -0.35
CA ILE A 538 0.13 25.71 -0.69
C ILE A 538 1.35 26.18 -1.47
N GLU A 539 1.12 26.82 -2.62
CA GLU A 539 2.18 27.19 -3.56
C GLU A 539 3.12 28.27 -2.99
N ASN A 540 2.62 29.19 -2.15
CA ASN A 540 3.40 30.34 -1.69
C ASN A 540 4.01 30.18 -0.29
N PHE A 541 3.50 29.28 0.55
CA PHE A 541 3.92 29.22 1.97
C PHE A 541 4.50 27.87 2.40
N ILE A 542 4.00 26.74 1.88
CA ILE A 542 4.44 25.43 2.38
C ILE A 542 5.07 24.51 1.33
N SER A 543 4.74 24.67 0.04
CA SER A 543 5.35 23.88 -1.04
C SER A 543 6.87 24.05 -1.07
N ALA A 544 7.61 22.94 -1.16
CA ALA A 544 9.06 22.92 -1.01
C ALA A 544 9.70 21.80 -1.85
N GLU A 545 10.82 22.12 -2.50
CA GLU A 545 11.63 21.13 -3.21
C GLU A 545 12.38 20.20 -2.22
N PRO A 546 12.61 18.92 -2.56
CA PRO A 546 12.34 18.25 -3.84
C PRO A 546 10.91 17.66 -3.96
N LEU A 547 10.00 18.01 -3.05
CA LEU A 547 8.64 17.48 -2.96
C LEU A 547 7.58 18.58 -3.17
N PRO A 548 7.52 19.25 -4.34
CA PRO A 548 6.59 20.37 -4.53
C PRO A 548 5.15 19.90 -4.31
N LEU A 549 4.37 20.69 -3.58
CA LEU A 549 2.98 20.39 -3.23
C LEU A 549 2.03 21.23 -4.08
N SER A 550 0.99 20.60 -4.62
CA SER A 550 -0.10 21.27 -5.33
C SER A 550 -1.45 20.87 -4.74
N LEU A 551 -2.46 21.72 -4.90
CA LEU A 551 -3.80 21.48 -4.35
C LEU A 551 -4.89 21.83 -5.36
N ILE A 552 -5.86 20.94 -5.48
CA ILE A 552 -7.16 21.22 -6.09
C ILE A 552 -8.20 21.19 -4.98
N GLU A 553 -9.09 22.18 -4.97
CA GLU A 553 -10.25 22.21 -4.09
C GLU A 553 -11.53 22.27 -4.89
N VAL A 554 -12.55 21.56 -4.42
CA VAL A 554 -13.93 21.65 -4.88
C VAL A 554 -14.78 21.99 -3.67
N GLN A 555 -15.43 23.14 -3.73
CA GLN A 555 -16.32 23.65 -2.68
C GLN A 555 -17.71 23.91 -3.28
N PRO A 556 -18.79 23.92 -2.46
CA PRO A 556 -20.09 24.40 -2.91
C PRO A 556 -19.95 25.82 -3.46
N LEU A 557 -20.63 26.12 -4.57
CA LEU A 557 -20.76 27.51 -5.01
C LEU A 557 -21.35 28.32 -3.86
N PRO A 558 -20.80 29.52 -3.54
CA PRO A 558 -21.46 30.41 -2.60
C PRO A 558 -22.88 30.59 -3.11
N THR A 559 -23.88 30.30 -2.27
CA THR A 559 -25.26 30.68 -2.58
C THR A 559 -25.28 32.19 -2.69
N ALA A 560 -25.14 32.72 -3.90
CA ALA A 560 -25.54 34.07 -4.19
C ALA A 560 -27.01 34.15 -3.73
N GLU A 561 -27.29 35.02 -2.76
CA GLU A 561 -28.66 35.44 -2.51
C GLU A 561 -29.21 35.92 -3.86
N LEU A 562 -29.94 35.06 -4.56
CA LEU A 562 -30.71 35.46 -5.71
C LEU A 562 -31.65 36.55 -5.19
N PRO A 563 -31.57 37.79 -5.70
CA PRO A 563 -32.44 38.86 -5.25
C PRO A 563 -33.88 38.36 -5.37
N ALA A 564 -34.61 38.42 -4.26
CA ALA A 564 -36.00 38.00 -4.18
C ALA A 564 -36.75 38.55 -5.40
N THR A 565 -37.22 37.65 -6.25
CA THR A 565 -38.06 38.01 -7.39
C THR A 565 -39.30 38.68 -6.80
N PRO A 566 -39.64 39.93 -7.18
CA PRO A 566 -40.84 40.55 -6.66
C PRO A 566 -42.03 39.71 -7.09
N ALA A 567 -42.84 39.32 -6.11
CA ALA A 567 -44.05 38.55 -6.34
C ALA A 567 -44.88 39.22 -7.44
N ALA A 568 -45.04 38.52 -8.56
CA ALA A 568 -45.97 38.92 -9.59
C ALA A 568 -47.38 38.80 -8.99
N THR A 569 -47.95 39.95 -8.62
CA THR A 569 -49.34 40.09 -8.23
C THR A 569 -50.20 39.71 -9.44
N ILE A 570 -50.80 38.53 -9.40
CA ILE A 570 -51.90 38.20 -10.30
C ILE A 570 -53.15 38.92 -9.79
N ARG A 571 -53.53 40.00 -10.49
CA ARG A 571 -54.93 40.41 -10.72
C ARG A 571 -55.07 41.03 -12.10
#